data_AF-A0A4Q3WTK5-F1
#
_entry.id   AF-A0A4Q3WTK5-F1
#
_cell.length_a   1.000
_cell.length_b   1.000
_cell.length_c   1.000
_cell.angle_alpha   90.00
_cell.angle_beta   90.00
_cell.angle_gamma   90.00
#
_symmetry.space_group_name_H-M   'P 1'
#
loop_
_entity.id
_entity.type
_entity.pdbx_description
1 polymer ?
#
loop_
_entity_poly.entity_id
_entity_poly.type
_entity_poly.pdbx_seq_one_letter_code
_entity_poly.pdbx_strand_id
1 'polypeptide(L)'
;MRKRISELHPALYNLRVWQKAQARYLRDLPQRRHFAREISGETLPFVLKRHQSILRRKLGDSDPRLQGNKVTNLEIARSTFDGVLVKPGEIFSFWSHVGNATAAKGYLEGMRLSRGEV
;
A
#
# COMPACT_ATOMS: atom_id res chain seq x y z
N MET A 1 -29.90 7.09 -4.79
CA MET A 1 -28.78 6.93 -5.74
C MET A 1 -28.90 5.57 -6.43
N ARG A 2 -28.74 5.49 -7.76
CA ARG A 2 -28.85 4.24 -8.52
C ARG A 2 -27.63 3.35 -8.25
N LYS A 3 -27.85 2.10 -7.81
CA LYS A 3 -26.77 1.13 -7.58
C LYS A 3 -26.02 0.87 -8.90
N ARG A 4 -24.69 0.82 -8.82
CA ARG A 4 -23.85 0.51 -9.99
C ARG A 4 -23.97 -0.97 -10.34
N ILE A 5 -23.80 -1.34 -11.60
CA ILE A 5 -23.87 -2.76 -12.03
C ILE A 5 -22.87 -3.63 -11.25
N SER A 6 -21.69 -3.09 -10.93
CA SER A 6 -20.68 -3.75 -10.10
C SER A 6 -21.09 -3.98 -8.64
N GLU A 7 -22.17 -3.36 -8.17
CA GLU A 7 -22.69 -3.53 -6.80
C GLU A 7 -23.77 -4.61 -6.73
N LEU A 8 -24.19 -5.17 -7.87
CA LEU A 8 -25.27 -6.16 -7.95
C LEU A 8 -24.82 -7.57 -7.53
N HIS A 9 -23.57 -7.94 -7.83
CA HIS A 9 -23.06 -9.28 -7.53
C HIS A 9 -21.56 -9.24 -7.13
N PRO A 10 -21.11 -10.03 -6.14
CA PRO A 10 -19.71 -10.07 -5.69
C PRO A 10 -18.70 -10.33 -6.83
N ALA A 11 -19.05 -11.19 -7.79
CA ALA A 11 -18.19 -11.46 -8.94
C ALA A 11 -17.98 -10.22 -9.82
N LEU A 12 -19.03 -9.42 -10.07
CA LEU A 12 -18.94 -8.19 -10.87
C LEU A 12 -18.13 -7.11 -10.14
N TYR A 13 -18.25 -7.07 -8.81
CA TYR A 13 -17.42 -6.21 -7.97
C TYR A 13 -15.94 -6.58 -8.10
N ASN A 14 -15.60 -7.86 -7.89
CA ASN A 14 -14.22 -8.35 -7.97
C ASN A 14 -13.62 -8.17 -9.36
N LEU A 15 -14.40 -8.43 -10.42
CA LEU A 15 -13.99 -8.17 -11.79
C LEU A 15 -13.68 -6.70 -12.03
N ARG A 16 -14.51 -5.78 -11.50
CA ARG A 16 -14.28 -4.35 -11.61
C ARG A 16 -13.02 -3.90 -10.85
N VAL A 17 -12.79 -4.45 -9.66
CA VAL A 17 -11.55 -4.20 -8.89
C VAL A 17 -10.34 -4.67 -9.67
N TRP A 18 -10.39 -5.89 -10.21
CA TRP A 18 -9.32 -6.45 -11.05
C TRP A 18 -9.07 -5.59 -12.29
N GLN A 19 -10.11 -5.20 -13.02
CA GLN A 19 -10.00 -4.33 -14.20
C GLN A 19 -9.30 -3.01 -13.85
N LYS A 20 -9.66 -2.39 -12.72
CA LYS A 20 -9.02 -1.15 -12.25
C LYS A 20 -7.56 -1.36 -11.86
N ALA A 21 -7.22 -2.50 -11.25
CA ALA A 21 -5.85 -2.86 -10.97
C ALA A 21 -5.04 -3.02 -12.27
N GLN A 22 -5.55 -3.72 -13.27
CA GLN A 22 -4.89 -3.87 -14.57
C GLN A 22 -4.72 -2.53 -15.29
N ALA A 23 -5.75 -1.69 -15.30
CA ALA A 23 -5.67 -0.35 -15.88
C ALA A 23 -4.61 0.53 -15.19
N ARG A 24 -4.38 0.36 -13.88
CA ARG A 24 -3.25 1.00 -13.20
C ARG A 24 -1.93 0.42 -13.70
N TYR A 25 -1.77 -0.90 -13.72
CA TYR A 25 -0.53 -1.52 -14.20
C TYR A 25 -0.15 -1.05 -15.61
N LEU A 26 -1.12 -0.99 -16.54
CA LEU A 26 -0.90 -0.50 -17.90
C LEU A 26 -0.48 0.97 -17.94
N ARG A 27 -1.09 1.84 -17.13
CA ARG A 27 -0.72 3.27 -17.04
C ARG A 27 0.66 3.48 -16.41
N ASP A 28 1.04 2.60 -15.50
CA ASP A 28 2.34 2.67 -14.82
C ASP A 28 3.47 2.18 -15.72
N LEU A 29 3.21 1.28 -16.69
CA LEU A 29 4.23 0.70 -17.59
C LEU A 29 5.19 1.73 -18.22
N PRO A 30 4.73 2.77 -18.95
CA PRO A 30 5.63 3.75 -19.56
C PRO A 30 6.38 4.59 -18.51
N GLN A 31 5.83 4.73 -17.30
CA GLN A 31 6.42 5.50 -16.20
C GLN A 31 7.42 4.69 -15.37
N ARG A 32 7.49 3.36 -15.54
CA ARG A 32 8.33 2.48 -14.72
C ARG A 32 9.81 2.87 -14.69
N ARG A 33 10.31 3.51 -15.76
CA ARG A 33 11.69 4.02 -15.86
C ARG A 33 11.96 5.25 -15.01
N HIS A 34 10.90 5.96 -14.61
CA HIS A 34 10.97 7.15 -13.76
C HIS A 34 10.68 6.81 -12.29
N PHE A 35 10.37 5.56 -11.95
CA PHE A 35 10.17 5.19 -10.56
C PHE A 35 11.51 5.07 -9.84
N ALA A 36 11.62 5.74 -8.69
CA ALA A 36 12.78 5.62 -7.82
C ALA A 36 12.94 4.17 -7.37
N ARG A 37 14.14 3.60 -7.56
CA ARG A 37 14.44 2.20 -7.20
C ARG A 37 15.78 2.02 -6.51
N GLU A 38 16.61 3.06 -6.53
CA GLU A 38 17.90 3.05 -5.86
C GLU A 38 17.70 3.02 -4.36
N ILE A 39 18.29 2.03 -3.70
CA ILE A 39 18.31 1.92 -2.24
C ILE A 39 19.70 2.34 -1.78
N SER A 40 19.75 3.37 -0.93
CA SER A 40 20.97 3.79 -0.25
C SER A 40 20.93 3.30 1.19
N GLY A 41 22.03 2.69 1.65
CA GLY A 41 22.23 2.38 3.07
C GLY A 41 22.61 3.60 3.90
N GLU A 42 23.01 4.69 3.25
CA GLU A 42 23.45 5.91 3.89
C GLU A 42 22.31 6.95 3.96
N THR A 43 22.17 7.57 5.13
CA THR A 43 21.28 8.71 5.30
C THR A 43 21.89 9.96 4.70
N LEU A 44 21.08 10.76 3.99
CA LEU A 44 21.52 12.06 3.50
C LEU A 44 21.97 12.97 4.66
N PRO A 45 22.96 13.87 4.44
CA PRO A 45 23.54 14.67 5.52
C PRO A 45 22.56 15.58 6.27
N PHE A 46 21.44 15.94 5.63
CA PHE A 46 20.47 16.89 6.18
C PHE A 46 19.04 16.33 6.13
N VAL A 47 18.35 16.40 7.27
CA VAL A 47 16.94 16.01 7.40
C VAL A 47 16.06 17.25 7.28
N LEU A 48 15.35 17.38 6.15
CA LEU A 48 14.40 18.49 5.94
C LEU A 48 13.08 18.28 6.68
N LYS A 49 12.61 17.03 6.76
CA LYS A 49 11.33 16.70 7.38
C LYS A 49 11.38 15.33 8.05
N ARG A 50 10.81 15.26 9.25
CA ARG A 50 10.53 14.02 9.97
C ARG A 50 9.04 13.97 10.31
N HIS A 51 8.45 12.80 10.18
CA HIS A 51 7.09 12.53 10.63
C HIS A 51 7.06 11.18 11.34
N GLN A 52 6.31 11.12 12.43
CA GLN A 52 6.02 9.89 13.15
C GLN A 52 4.54 9.92 13.53
N SER A 53 3.90 8.77 13.43
CA SER A 53 2.52 8.58 13.88
C SER A 53 2.42 7.35 14.75
N ILE A 54 1.47 7.36 15.68
CA ILE A 54 1.19 6.22 16.54
C ILE A 54 0.55 5.12 15.68
N LEU A 55 1.15 3.91 15.71
CA LEU A 55 0.67 2.77 14.93
C LEU A 55 -0.51 2.04 15.58
N ARG A 56 -0.47 1.88 16.90
CA ARG A 56 -1.48 1.18 17.71
C ARG A 56 -2.47 2.17 18.31
N ARG A 57 -3.76 1.98 18.07
CA ARG A 57 -4.84 2.71 18.73
C ARG A 57 -5.90 1.70 19.16
N LYS A 58 -6.56 1.96 20.30
CA LYS A 58 -7.73 1.17 20.70
C LYS A 58 -8.91 1.62 19.82
N LEU A 59 -9.25 0.81 18.81
CA LEU A 59 -10.44 1.03 17.97
C LEU A 59 -11.57 0.19 18.55
N GLY A 60 -12.55 0.82 19.22
CA GLY A 60 -13.79 0.18 19.68
C GLY A 60 -13.65 -1.30 20.08
N ASP A 61 -14.44 -2.15 19.42
CA ASP A 61 -14.47 -3.61 19.59
C ASP A 61 -13.57 -4.37 18.59
N SER A 62 -12.60 -3.69 17.95
CA SER A 62 -11.70 -4.36 17.00
C SER A 62 -10.77 -5.36 17.69
N ASP A 63 -10.55 -6.52 17.06
CA ASP A 63 -9.64 -7.55 17.58
C ASP A 63 -8.23 -6.95 17.78
N PRO A 64 -7.69 -6.96 19.02
CA PRO A 64 -6.34 -6.49 19.30
C PRO A 64 -5.25 -7.19 18.47
N ARG A 65 -5.47 -8.43 18.02
CA ARG A 65 -4.54 -9.16 17.14
C ARG A 65 -4.36 -8.44 15.80
N LEU A 66 -5.43 -7.90 15.22
CA LEU A 66 -5.36 -7.17 13.94
C LEU A 66 -4.54 -5.88 14.06
N GLN A 67 -4.52 -5.23 15.23
CA GLN A 67 -3.62 -4.11 15.50
C GLN A 67 -2.15 -4.55 15.57
N GLY A 68 -1.89 -5.75 16.10
CA GLY A 68 -0.56 -6.38 16.06
C GLY A 68 -0.12 -6.67 14.63
N ASN A 69 -0.96 -7.36 13.86
CA ASN A 69 -0.70 -7.71 12.46
C ASN A 69 -0.46 -6.47 11.60
N LYS A 70 -1.15 -5.36 11.85
CA LYS A 70 -0.90 -4.09 11.18
C LYS A 70 0.54 -3.63 11.32
N VAL A 71 1.13 -3.74 12.52
CA VAL A 71 2.53 -3.35 12.76
C VAL A 71 3.47 -4.24 11.94
N THR A 72 3.28 -5.56 12.03
CA THR A 72 4.09 -6.53 11.26
C THR A 72 3.95 -6.31 9.75
N ASN A 73 2.75 -6.07 9.24
CA ASN A 73 2.53 -5.78 7.82
C ASN A 73 3.20 -4.49 7.37
N LEU A 74 3.22 -3.46 8.23
CA LEU A 74 3.92 -2.21 7.95
C LEU A 74 5.44 -2.41 7.96
N GLU A 75 5.98 -3.27 8.81
CA GLU A 75 7.40 -3.65 8.81
C GLU A 75 7.78 -4.36 7.51
N ILE A 76 6.98 -5.34 7.06
CA ILE A 76 7.18 -6.04 5.78
C ILE A 76 7.07 -5.06 4.60
N ALA A 77 6.12 -4.13 4.64
CA ALA A 77 6.01 -3.11 3.61
C ALA A 77 7.22 -2.18 3.63
N ARG A 78 7.64 -1.72 4.81
CA ARG A 78 8.78 -0.81 4.99
C ARG A 78 10.05 -1.39 4.36
N SER A 79 10.30 -2.68 4.53
CA SER A 79 11.52 -3.31 4.01
C SER A 79 11.66 -3.25 2.48
N THR A 80 10.59 -2.93 1.74
CA THR A 80 10.64 -2.82 0.27
C THR A 80 11.00 -1.42 -0.23
N PHE A 81 10.97 -0.41 0.65
CA PHE A 81 11.21 0.98 0.27
C PHE A 81 12.01 1.83 1.28
N ASP A 82 12.42 1.25 2.41
CA ASP A 82 13.31 1.91 3.35
C ASP A 82 14.64 2.25 2.66
N GLY A 83 15.09 3.50 2.79
CA GLY A 83 16.31 3.98 2.12
C GLY A 83 16.19 4.24 0.61
N VAL A 84 14.98 4.22 0.02
CA VAL A 84 14.81 4.60 -1.39
C VAL A 84 15.22 6.05 -1.60
N LEU A 85 16.21 6.25 -2.47
CA LEU A 85 16.66 7.56 -2.91
C LEU A 85 15.81 8.01 -4.09
N VAL A 86 15.16 9.15 -3.96
CA VAL A 86 14.36 9.77 -5.03
C VAL A 86 15.17 10.88 -5.67
N LYS A 87 15.66 10.65 -6.89
CA LYS A 87 16.44 11.63 -7.65
C LYS A 87 15.54 12.63 -8.38
N PRO A 88 16.07 13.79 -8.82
CA PRO A 88 15.31 14.75 -9.62
C PRO A 88 14.68 14.09 -10.85
N GLY A 89 13.38 14.29 -11.03
CA GLY A 89 12.61 13.69 -12.13
C GLY A 89 12.12 12.26 -11.87
N GLU A 90 12.44 11.67 -10.73
CA GLU A 90 11.89 10.38 -10.30
C GLU A 90 10.61 10.52 -9.48
N ILE A 91 9.84 9.43 -9.46
CA ILE A 91 8.56 9.32 -8.76
C ILE A 91 8.68 8.19 -7.74
N PHE A 92 8.35 8.50 -6.48
CA PHE A 92 8.13 7.46 -5.49
C PHE A 92 6.75 6.83 -5.66
N SER A 93 6.69 5.53 -5.93
CA SER A 93 5.43 4.80 -6.08
C SER A 93 5.32 3.68 -5.05
N PHE A 94 4.52 3.92 -4.01
CA PHE A 94 4.28 2.95 -2.94
C PHE A 94 3.85 1.58 -3.49
N TRP A 95 2.96 1.56 -4.50
CA TRP A 95 2.47 0.32 -5.09
C TRP A 95 3.50 -0.39 -5.98
N SER A 96 4.50 0.30 -6.54
CA SER A 96 5.57 -0.39 -7.26
C SER A 96 6.55 -1.09 -6.32
N HIS A 97 6.78 -0.54 -5.13
CA HIS A 97 7.63 -1.17 -4.11
C HIS A 97 6.92 -2.32 -3.37
N VAL A 98 5.72 -2.06 -2.84
CA VAL A 98 4.99 -3.04 -2.01
C VAL A 98 4.30 -4.10 -2.86
N GLY A 99 3.68 -3.68 -3.96
CA GLY A 99 2.81 -4.53 -4.77
C GLY A 99 1.60 -5.06 -4.00
N ASN A 100 1.09 -6.22 -4.40
CA ASN A 100 0.03 -6.89 -3.64
C ASN A 100 0.60 -7.47 -2.34
N ALA A 101 -0.06 -7.16 -1.22
CA ALA A 101 0.19 -7.76 0.09
C ALA A 101 -0.46 -9.15 0.15
N THR A 102 0.35 -10.20 0.05
CA THR A 102 -0.11 -11.60 0.01
C THR A 102 0.51 -12.40 1.15
N ALA A 103 -0.17 -13.46 1.58
CA ALA A 103 0.36 -14.37 2.60
C ALA A 103 1.71 -14.99 2.20
N ALA A 104 1.93 -15.25 0.91
CA ALA A 104 3.21 -15.73 0.38
C ALA A 104 4.38 -14.76 0.61
N LYS A 105 4.12 -13.46 0.74
CA LYS A 105 5.12 -12.43 1.10
C LYS A 105 5.23 -12.22 2.61
N GLY A 106 4.56 -13.05 3.42
CA GLY A 106 4.54 -12.95 4.87
C GLY A 106 3.51 -11.98 5.45
N TYR A 107 2.67 -11.34 4.62
CA TYR A 107 1.63 -10.45 5.14
C TYR A 107 0.58 -11.24 5.91
N LEU A 108 0.23 -10.71 7.08
CA LEU A 108 -0.81 -11.22 7.97
C LEU A 108 -2.15 -10.56 7.67
N GLU A 109 -3.22 -11.15 8.20
CA GLU A 109 -4.56 -10.57 8.09
C GLU A 109 -4.61 -9.18 8.73
N GLY A 110 -5.26 -8.24 8.04
CA GLY A 110 -5.43 -6.87 8.50
C GLY A 110 -6.81 -6.35 8.15
N MET A 111 -7.19 -5.24 8.77
CA MET A 111 -8.46 -4.57 8.50
C MET A 111 -8.38 -3.79 7.20
N ARG A 112 -9.48 -3.77 6.44
CA ARG A 112 -9.60 -3.02 5.20
C ARG A 112 -10.91 -2.25 5.21
N LEU A 113 -10.79 -0.95 5.04
CA LEU A 113 -11.95 -0.09 4.79
C LEU A 113 -12.68 -0.55 3.53
N SER A 114 -13.95 -0.91 3.69
CA SER A 114 -14.83 -1.36 2.61
C SER A 114 -16.16 -0.64 2.75
N ARG A 115 -16.55 0.09 1.69
CA ARG A 115 -17.86 0.80 1.64
C ARG A 115 -18.11 1.78 2.81
N GLY A 116 -17.05 2.31 3.41
CA GLY A 116 -17.15 3.24 4.54
C GLY A 116 -17.12 2.56 5.91
N GLU A 117 -17.03 1.24 5.96
CA GLU A 117 -16.94 0.42 7.17
C GLU A 117 -15.53 -0.16 7.30
N VAL A 118 -15.11 -0.45 8.54
CA VAL A 118 -13.79 -1.01 8.90
C VAL A 118 -13.89 -2.51 9.08
#